data_AF-A0AAU6IIP0-F1
#
_entry.id   AF-A0AAU6IIP0-F1
#
_cell.length_a   1.000
_cell.length_b   1.000
_cell.length_c   1.000
_cell.angle_alpha   90.00
_cell.angle_beta   90.00
_cell.angle_gamma   90.00
#
_symmetry.space_group_name_H-M   'P 1'
#
loop_
_entity.id
_entity.type
_entity.pdbx_description
1 polymer ?
#
loop_
_entity_poly.entity_id
_entity_poly.type
_entity_poly.pdbx_seq_one_letter_code
_entity_poly.pdbx_strand_id
1 'polypeptide(L)'
;MSMPLDIVTDPPHGGRWTSLAAPGREWLWHRPDPGRQQAVPGSAFVDAGGLEECVPTVRGTPDHGDVWSRPWTRDGAAESVRCADFTLRRTFRATAGGAEADYVLTAEPGYRFVWAAHALLDLSAAATLHLPHGAPTRLFPEAAALVDGPWPDGAPWITGAWPAPHGVPLDRLGPDDGTAVGAVVDARQVCVHDGPDRLHLALTAEEQPVSVALWRNLGGFPRHAPYRSTGVEPMLGRVFDLAEAGPDDAARVPASGEVRWHLTLSTACACP
;
A
#
# COMPACT_ATOMS: atom_id res chain seq x y z
N MET A 1 -3.76 11.85 -22.48
CA MET A 1 -2.32 12.02 -22.73
C MET A 1 -1.61 11.70 -21.44
N SER A 2 -0.48 10.98 -21.49
CA SER A 2 0.31 10.72 -20.29
C SER A 2 1.00 12.01 -19.83
N MET A 3 1.01 12.25 -18.52
CA MET A 3 1.55 13.43 -17.86
C MET A 3 2.56 13.01 -16.79
N PRO A 4 3.62 13.81 -16.55
CA PRO A 4 4.57 13.55 -15.49
C PRO A 4 3.87 13.59 -14.12
N LEU A 5 4.43 12.86 -13.16
CA LEU A 5 4.05 12.89 -11.75
C LEU A 5 5.20 13.50 -10.95
N ASP A 6 4.88 14.43 -10.05
CA ASP A 6 5.81 14.98 -9.06
C ASP A 6 5.65 14.24 -7.73
N ILE A 7 6.76 13.96 -7.07
CA ILE A 7 6.80 13.24 -5.79
C ILE A 7 7.56 14.12 -4.79
N VAL A 8 6.89 14.43 -3.67
CA VAL A 8 7.52 15.10 -2.54
C VAL A 8 7.57 14.15 -1.36
N THR A 9 8.73 14.05 -0.72
CA THR A 9 8.93 13.20 0.46
C THR A 9 9.39 14.01 1.67
N ASP A 10 9.10 13.47 2.86
CA ASP A 10 9.51 14.00 4.17
C ASP A 10 10.45 12.99 4.88
N PRO A 11 11.76 12.99 4.55
CA PRO A 11 12.72 12.07 5.15
C PRO A 11 12.77 12.13 6.68
N PRO A 12 12.75 13.30 7.35
CA PRO A 12 12.74 13.35 8.80
C PRO A 12 11.60 12.59 9.50
N HIS A 13 10.44 12.41 8.84
CA HIS A 13 9.23 11.83 9.44
C HIS A 13 8.75 10.56 8.72
N GLY A 14 9.63 9.57 8.61
CA GLY A 14 9.28 8.26 8.05
C GLY A 14 9.60 8.08 6.58
N GLY A 15 10.21 9.07 5.92
CA GLY A 15 10.32 9.06 4.46
C GLY A 15 8.94 9.06 3.82
N ARG A 16 7.92 9.63 4.47
CA ARG A 16 6.57 9.68 3.92
C ARG A 16 6.55 10.42 2.58
N TRP A 17 5.75 9.96 1.62
CA TRP A 17 5.43 10.79 0.47
C TRP A 17 4.28 11.72 0.87
N THR A 18 4.57 13.01 0.85
CA THR A 18 3.63 14.07 1.22
C THR A 18 2.91 14.66 0.02
N SER A 19 3.30 14.29 -1.20
CA SER A 19 2.59 14.62 -2.44
C SER A 19 2.89 13.60 -3.53
N LEU A 20 1.86 13.26 -4.32
CA LEU A 20 1.96 12.60 -5.61
C LEU A 20 1.06 13.38 -6.58
N ALA A 21 1.64 14.32 -7.31
CA ALA A 21 0.86 15.30 -8.07
C ALA A 21 1.01 15.14 -9.59
N ALA A 22 -0.10 15.19 -10.30
CA ALA A 22 -0.16 15.50 -11.73
C ALA A 22 -0.59 16.97 -11.91
N PRO A 23 -0.43 17.59 -13.10
CA PRO A 23 -0.93 18.93 -13.36
C PRO A 23 -2.43 19.06 -13.03
N GLY A 24 -2.75 19.81 -11.96
CA GLY A 24 -4.13 20.05 -11.51
C GLY A 24 -4.74 18.95 -10.64
N ARG A 25 -4.00 17.91 -10.25
CA ARG A 25 -4.48 16.82 -9.41
C ARG A 25 -3.43 16.39 -8.39
N GLU A 26 -3.75 16.52 -7.11
CA GLU A 26 -3.08 15.79 -6.03
C GLU A 26 -3.77 14.43 -5.88
N TRP A 27 -2.99 13.35 -5.79
CA TRP A 27 -3.51 12.00 -5.63
C TRP A 27 -3.56 11.54 -4.19
N LEU A 28 -2.71 12.08 -3.31
CA LEU A 28 -2.63 11.63 -1.94
C LEU A 28 -3.65 12.34 -1.06
N TRP A 29 -4.37 11.53 -0.27
CA TRP A 29 -5.23 12.02 0.79
C TRP A 29 -4.40 12.41 2.00
N HIS A 30 -4.81 13.46 2.70
CA HIS A 30 -4.13 13.93 3.90
C HIS A 30 -5.13 14.32 4.98
N ARG A 31 -4.76 14.08 6.23
CA ARG A 31 -5.39 14.68 7.41
C ARG A 31 -4.33 15.26 8.35
N PRO A 32 -4.62 16.38 9.02
CA PRO A 32 -3.77 16.85 10.10
C PRO A 32 -3.76 15.83 11.24
N ASP A 33 -2.57 15.36 11.61
CA ASP A 33 -2.37 14.61 12.84
C ASP A 33 -1.03 14.99 13.47
N PRO A 34 -1.01 15.74 14.60
CA PRO A 34 0.22 16.21 15.21
C PRO A 34 1.07 15.06 15.78
N GLY A 35 0.46 13.89 16.03
CA GLY A 35 1.20 12.70 16.45
C GLY A 35 2.26 12.30 15.43
N ARG A 36 2.06 12.64 14.15
CA ARG A 36 2.99 12.31 13.07
C ARG A 36 4.38 12.92 13.28
N GLN A 37 4.45 14.17 13.70
CA GLN A 37 5.73 14.87 13.88
C GLN A 37 6.52 14.38 15.10
N GLN A 38 5.88 13.57 15.96
CA GLN A 38 6.45 13.02 17.19
C GLN A 38 6.65 11.51 17.10
N ALA A 39 6.27 10.88 15.99
CA ALA A 39 6.37 9.45 15.81
C ALA A 39 7.84 9.01 15.82
N VAL A 40 8.11 7.97 16.61
CA VAL A 40 9.40 7.30 16.73
C VAL A 40 9.21 5.78 16.62
N PRO A 41 10.25 4.98 16.38
CA PRO A 41 10.14 3.52 16.37
C PRO A 41 9.37 2.95 17.56
N GLY A 42 8.43 2.06 17.29
CA GLY A 42 7.55 1.46 18.30
C GLY A 42 6.32 2.30 18.67
N SER A 43 6.17 3.51 18.12
CA SER A 43 4.92 4.28 18.28
C SER A 43 3.74 3.53 17.66
N ALA A 44 2.54 3.79 18.19
CA ALA A 44 1.31 3.40 17.51
C ALA A 44 1.22 4.13 16.16
N PHE A 45 0.68 3.45 15.14
CA PHE A 45 0.54 4.01 13.80
C PHE A 45 -0.30 5.30 13.82
N VAL A 46 0.18 6.33 13.13
CA VAL A 46 -0.50 7.61 12.97
C VAL A 46 -0.89 7.79 11.52
N ASP A 47 -2.15 7.52 11.22
CA ASP A 47 -2.71 7.73 9.89
C ASP A 47 -2.89 9.23 9.62
N ALA A 48 -1.87 9.82 9.00
CA ALA A 48 -1.87 11.20 8.54
C ALA A 48 -2.18 11.31 7.03
N GLY A 49 -2.46 10.19 6.35
CA GLY A 49 -2.54 10.11 4.88
C GLY A 49 -1.18 9.99 4.18
N GLY A 50 -1.11 10.25 2.87
CA GLY A 50 0.12 10.16 2.07
C GLY A 50 0.44 8.73 1.61
N LEU A 51 1.70 8.50 1.22
CA LEU A 51 2.24 7.16 0.98
C LEU A 51 3.33 6.84 1.99
N GLU A 52 3.20 5.68 2.63
CA GLU A 52 4.16 5.17 3.59
C GLU A 52 4.68 3.79 3.20
N GLU A 53 5.95 3.52 3.47
CA GLU A 53 6.50 2.18 3.35
C GLU A 53 6.26 1.36 4.62
N CYS A 54 5.35 0.39 4.52
CA CYS A 54 5.12 -0.59 5.56
C CYS A 54 6.10 -1.75 5.39
N VAL A 55 7.08 -1.91 6.30
CA VAL A 55 8.05 -3.02 6.29
C VAL A 55 8.62 -3.22 7.70
N PRO A 56 8.78 -4.47 8.19
CA PRO A 56 8.64 -5.74 7.48
C PRO A 56 7.21 -6.30 7.43
N THR A 57 6.21 -5.53 7.83
CA THR A 57 4.81 -5.97 7.87
C THR A 57 3.86 -4.78 7.70
N VAL A 58 2.62 -5.02 7.24
CA VAL A 58 1.56 -4.00 7.22
C VAL A 58 0.80 -4.00 8.54
N ARG A 59 0.40 -5.17 9.02
CA ARG A 59 -0.21 -5.38 10.34
C ARG A 59 0.77 -6.11 11.25
N GLY A 60 0.78 -5.79 12.53
CA GLY A 60 1.62 -6.47 13.50
C GLY A 60 1.97 -5.58 14.68
N THR A 61 3.02 -5.94 15.40
CA THR A 61 3.58 -5.11 16.47
C THR A 61 5.06 -4.83 16.19
N PRO A 62 5.44 -3.59 15.80
CA PRO A 62 4.56 -2.43 15.61
C PRO A 62 3.69 -2.52 14.34
N ASP A 63 2.55 -1.83 14.38
CA ASP A 63 1.66 -1.66 13.23
C ASP A 63 2.37 -0.84 12.14
N HIS A 64 2.19 -1.24 10.88
CA HIS A 64 2.88 -0.69 9.70
C HIS A 64 4.42 -0.85 9.71
N GLY A 65 4.93 -1.72 10.58
CA GLY A 65 6.34 -2.07 10.65
C GLY A 65 7.21 -0.93 11.21
N ASP A 66 8.49 -0.99 10.86
CA ASP A 66 9.54 -0.26 11.56
C ASP A 66 9.91 1.08 10.90
N VAL A 67 9.54 1.26 9.62
CA VAL A 67 10.14 2.29 8.78
C VAL A 67 9.35 3.60 8.75
N TRP A 68 8.03 3.52 8.86
CA TRP A 68 7.12 4.67 8.74
C TRP A 68 7.36 5.76 9.81
N SER A 69 7.96 5.40 10.95
CA SER A 69 8.25 6.30 12.07
C SER A 69 9.73 6.65 12.22
N ARG A 70 10.60 6.16 11.31
CA ARG A 70 12.04 6.42 11.37
C ARG A 70 12.43 7.60 10.49
N PRO A 71 13.38 8.44 10.91
CA PRO A 71 13.99 9.40 10.00
C PRO A 71 14.82 8.66 8.95
N TRP A 72 14.68 9.08 7.70
CA TRP A 72 15.47 8.63 6.57
C TRP A 72 16.62 9.60 6.32
N THR A 73 17.74 9.06 5.85
CA THR A 73 18.89 9.84 5.37
C THR A 73 18.77 10.03 3.86
N ARG A 74 18.93 11.26 3.39
CA ARG A 74 19.01 11.59 1.97
C ARG A 74 20.46 11.86 1.56
N ASP A 75 20.93 11.13 0.56
CA ASP A 75 22.24 11.32 -0.08
C ASP A 75 22.06 11.43 -1.60
N GLY A 76 22.22 12.64 -2.13
CA GLY A 76 21.88 12.96 -3.51
C GLY A 76 20.41 12.63 -3.82
N ALA A 77 20.21 11.74 -4.80
CA ALA A 77 18.88 11.28 -5.24
C ALA A 77 18.37 10.04 -4.48
N ALA A 78 19.18 9.47 -3.58
CA ALA A 78 18.83 8.28 -2.82
C ALA A 78 18.37 8.64 -1.41
N GLU A 79 17.37 7.91 -0.94
CA GLU A 79 16.90 7.96 0.44
C GLU A 79 17.02 6.58 1.05
N SER A 80 17.48 6.53 2.31
CA SER A 80 17.70 5.26 2.99
C SER A 80 17.37 5.33 4.46
N VAL A 81 17.03 4.18 5.02
CA VAL A 81 16.70 3.98 6.42
C VAL A 81 17.28 2.66 6.86
N ARG A 82 17.96 2.69 8.01
CA ARG A 82 18.57 1.51 8.62
C ARG A 82 17.75 1.08 9.82
N CYS A 83 17.28 -0.15 9.76
CA CYS A 83 16.62 -0.86 10.85
C CYS A 83 17.62 -1.81 11.53
N ALA A 84 17.15 -2.54 12.55
CA ALA A 84 17.99 -3.53 13.23
C ALA A 84 18.42 -4.66 12.29
N ASP A 85 17.46 -5.19 11.51
CA ASP A 85 17.66 -6.41 10.73
C ASP A 85 17.82 -6.18 9.22
N PHE A 86 17.52 -4.97 8.73
CA PHE A 86 17.59 -4.63 7.32
C PHE A 86 17.90 -3.15 7.08
N THR A 87 18.29 -2.84 5.85
CA THR A 87 18.33 -1.47 5.32
C THR A 87 17.41 -1.39 4.11
N LEU A 88 16.55 -0.38 4.07
CA LEU A 88 15.76 -0.05 2.88
C LEU A 88 16.36 1.20 2.24
N ARG A 89 16.54 1.16 0.92
CA ARG A 89 16.93 2.30 0.09
C ARG A 89 15.96 2.46 -1.06
N ARG A 90 15.65 3.70 -1.41
CA ARG A 90 14.88 4.04 -2.60
C ARG A 90 15.49 5.20 -3.40
N THR A 91 15.16 5.27 -4.67
CA THR A 91 15.45 6.41 -5.56
C THR A 91 14.22 6.72 -6.41
N PHE A 92 14.04 7.99 -6.73
CA PHE A 92 12.92 8.46 -7.54
C PHE A 92 13.37 8.95 -8.91
N ARG A 93 12.54 8.70 -9.92
CA ARG A 93 12.77 9.20 -11.27
C ARG A 93 11.46 9.69 -11.87
N ALA A 94 11.41 10.96 -12.26
CA ALA A 94 10.33 11.46 -13.11
C ALA A 94 10.47 10.88 -14.53
N THR A 95 9.35 10.53 -15.14
CA THR A 95 9.29 10.08 -16.53
C THR A 95 8.35 10.98 -17.33
N ALA A 96 8.37 10.88 -18.66
CA ALA A 96 7.48 11.67 -19.50
C ALA A 96 5.98 11.38 -19.22
N GLY A 97 5.67 10.19 -18.69
CA GLY A 97 4.30 9.73 -18.46
C GLY A 97 3.94 9.48 -17.00
N GLY A 98 4.80 9.86 -16.06
CA GLY A 98 4.57 9.63 -14.64
C GLY A 98 5.86 9.70 -13.83
N ALA A 99 6.03 8.74 -12.93
CA ALA A 99 7.20 8.63 -12.06
C ALA A 99 7.50 7.17 -11.76
N GLU A 100 8.70 6.93 -11.28
CA GLU A 100 9.18 5.61 -10.89
C GLU A 100 9.89 5.71 -9.54
N ALA A 101 9.78 4.64 -8.76
CA ALA A 101 10.53 4.45 -7.52
C ALA A 101 11.22 3.09 -7.55
N ASP A 102 12.55 3.09 -7.52
CA ASP A 102 13.38 1.90 -7.41
C ASP A 102 13.68 1.64 -5.94
N TYR A 103 13.61 0.39 -5.51
CA TYR A 103 13.84 -0.01 -4.14
C TYR A 103 14.89 -1.13 -4.04
N VAL A 104 15.67 -1.08 -2.97
CA VAL A 104 16.58 -2.16 -2.57
C VAL A 104 16.44 -2.39 -1.08
N LEU A 105 16.13 -3.63 -0.68
CA LEU A 105 16.23 -4.07 0.70
C LEU A 105 17.44 -4.99 0.84
N THR A 106 18.31 -4.68 1.80
CA THR A 106 19.47 -5.50 2.16
C THR A 106 19.27 -6.05 3.57
N ALA A 107 19.40 -7.37 3.73
CA ALA A 107 19.32 -8.07 5.02
C ALA A 107 20.06 -9.42 4.94
N GLU A 108 20.10 -10.14 6.06
CA GLU A 108 20.63 -11.51 6.07
C GLU A 108 19.83 -12.44 5.13
N PRO A 109 20.49 -13.36 4.40
CA PRO A 109 19.81 -14.35 3.58
C PRO A 109 18.75 -15.13 4.35
N GLY A 110 17.58 -15.28 3.74
CA GLY A 110 16.43 -15.93 4.35
C GLY A 110 15.57 -15.02 5.23
N TYR A 111 15.95 -13.75 5.45
CA TYR A 111 15.08 -12.74 6.07
C TYR A 111 13.77 -12.65 5.30
N ARG A 112 12.64 -12.71 6.02
CA ARG A 112 11.29 -12.63 5.44
C ARG A 112 10.70 -11.26 5.75
N PHE A 113 9.99 -10.70 4.78
CA PHE A 113 9.29 -9.44 4.96
C PHE A 113 8.07 -9.34 4.06
N VAL A 114 7.14 -8.49 4.48
CA VAL A 114 6.14 -7.87 3.63
C VAL A 114 6.56 -6.41 3.44
N TRP A 115 6.41 -5.92 2.22
CA TRP A 115 6.53 -4.50 1.92
C TRP A 115 5.26 -4.03 1.24
N ALA A 116 4.70 -2.90 1.66
CA ALA A 116 3.62 -2.23 0.94
C ALA A 116 3.92 -0.74 0.81
N ALA A 117 3.67 -0.19 -0.38
CA ALA A 117 3.52 1.24 -0.57
C ALA A 117 2.09 1.63 -0.15
N HIS A 118 1.88 1.88 1.14
CA HIS A 118 0.58 2.19 1.75
C HIS A 118 0.12 3.60 1.34
N ALA A 119 -0.37 3.73 0.10
CA ALA A 119 -0.79 4.98 -0.51
C ALA A 119 -2.28 5.24 -0.24
N LEU A 120 -2.55 6.21 0.63
CA LEU A 120 -3.90 6.69 0.88
C LEU A 120 -4.24 7.76 -0.17
N LEU A 121 -5.19 7.43 -1.03
CA LEU A 121 -5.56 8.24 -2.19
C LEU A 121 -6.77 9.14 -1.90
N ASP A 122 -6.70 10.40 -2.36
CA ASP A 122 -7.80 11.34 -2.34
C ASP A 122 -8.72 11.05 -3.52
N LEU A 123 -9.75 10.23 -3.29
CA LEU A 123 -10.64 9.73 -4.34
C LEU A 123 -12.08 10.14 -4.10
N SER A 124 -12.82 10.47 -5.15
CA SER A 124 -14.26 10.72 -5.04
C SER A 124 -15.05 9.43 -4.71
N ALA A 125 -16.31 9.59 -4.32
CA ALA A 125 -17.25 8.47 -4.15
C ALA A 125 -17.53 7.71 -5.46
N ALA A 126 -17.32 8.36 -6.61
CA ALA A 126 -17.55 7.75 -7.92
C ALA A 126 -16.31 7.01 -8.47
N ALA A 127 -15.18 7.07 -7.77
CA ALA A 127 -13.95 6.44 -8.22
C ALA A 127 -14.06 4.91 -8.24
N THR A 128 -13.39 4.30 -9.22
CA THR A 128 -13.36 2.85 -9.41
C THR A 128 -11.95 2.31 -9.53
N LEU A 129 -11.77 1.06 -9.08
CA LEU A 129 -10.51 0.33 -9.15
C LEU A 129 -10.59 -0.77 -10.20
N HIS A 130 -9.55 -0.86 -11.03
CA HIS A 130 -9.46 -1.83 -12.11
C HIS A 130 -8.23 -2.71 -11.90
N LEU A 131 -8.49 -3.95 -11.46
CA LEU A 131 -7.54 -5.06 -11.37
C LEU A 131 -8.05 -6.23 -12.23
N PRO A 132 -7.22 -7.24 -12.54
CA PRO A 132 -7.63 -8.35 -13.39
C PRO A 132 -8.89 -9.06 -12.85
N HIS A 133 -9.91 -9.18 -13.69
CA HIS A 133 -11.14 -9.86 -13.32
C HIS A 133 -10.87 -11.32 -12.95
N GLY A 134 -11.49 -11.81 -11.88
CA GLY A 134 -11.27 -13.18 -11.41
C GLY A 134 -9.98 -13.39 -10.60
N ALA A 135 -9.14 -12.35 -10.42
CA ALA A 135 -7.94 -12.45 -9.59
C ALA A 135 -8.30 -12.92 -8.17
N PRO A 136 -7.57 -13.91 -7.61
CA PRO A 136 -7.74 -14.33 -6.22
C PRO A 136 -7.62 -13.14 -5.27
N THR A 137 -8.61 -12.95 -4.42
CA THR A 137 -8.68 -11.83 -3.48
C THR A 137 -8.94 -12.36 -2.08
N ARG A 138 -8.01 -12.08 -1.16
CA ARG A 138 -8.16 -12.38 0.26
C ARG A 138 -8.91 -11.23 0.95
N LEU A 139 -10.03 -11.56 1.59
CA LEU A 139 -10.73 -10.67 2.52
C LEU A 139 -10.29 -11.00 3.94
N PHE A 140 -10.23 -9.98 4.80
CA PHE A 140 -9.84 -10.10 6.21
C PHE A 140 -11.05 -9.92 7.14
N PRO A 141 -10.96 -10.29 8.43
CA PRO A 141 -12.11 -10.37 9.34
C PRO A 141 -12.90 -9.07 9.51
N GLU A 142 -12.34 -7.91 9.17
CA GLU A 142 -13.09 -6.64 9.15
C GLU A 142 -14.27 -6.68 8.14
N ALA A 143 -14.19 -7.54 7.12
CA ALA A 143 -15.27 -7.76 6.15
C ALA A 143 -16.40 -8.68 6.66
N ALA A 144 -16.29 -9.27 7.86
CA ALA A 144 -17.21 -10.31 8.33
C ALA A 144 -18.69 -9.87 8.33
N ALA A 145 -18.97 -8.59 8.59
CA ALA A 145 -20.33 -8.06 8.57
C ALA A 145 -20.90 -7.83 7.15
N LEU A 146 -20.08 -7.96 6.11
CA LEU A 146 -20.42 -7.64 4.72
C LEU A 146 -20.55 -8.86 3.82
N VAL A 147 -20.10 -10.03 4.29
CA VAL A 147 -20.13 -11.28 3.52
C VAL A 147 -21.37 -12.10 3.86
N ASP A 148 -21.84 -12.88 2.89
CA ASP A 148 -22.97 -13.79 3.10
C ASP A 148 -22.53 -15.01 3.94
N GLY A 149 -22.96 -15.04 5.20
CA GLY A 149 -22.72 -16.14 6.13
C GLY A 149 -21.68 -15.84 7.20
N PRO A 150 -21.49 -16.75 8.17
CA PRO A 150 -20.53 -16.54 9.26
C PRO A 150 -19.10 -16.56 8.73
N TRP A 151 -18.25 -15.72 9.32
CA TRP A 151 -16.81 -15.84 9.15
C TRP A 151 -16.34 -17.20 9.65
N PRO A 152 -15.54 -17.97 8.89
CA PRO A 152 -15.06 -19.27 9.36
C PRO A 152 -14.18 -19.15 10.61
N ASP A 153 -14.41 -20.01 11.60
CA ASP A 153 -13.68 -19.99 12.87
C ASP A 153 -12.16 -20.09 12.65
N GLY A 154 -11.43 -19.13 13.21
CA GLY A 154 -9.96 -19.08 13.15
C GLY A 154 -9.37 -18.80 11.77
N ALA A 155 -10.18 -18.50 10.75
CA ALA A 155 -9.67 -18.15 9.43
C ALA A 155 -9.07 -16.72 9.46
N PRO A 156 -7.77 -16.55 9.13
CA PRO A 156 -7.14 -15.23 9.05
C PRO A 156 -7.64 -14.43 7.83
N TRP A 157 -8.09 -15.14 6.80
CA TRP A 157 -8.76 -14.58 5.62
C TRP A 157 -9.67 -15.62 4.97
N ILE A 158 -10.57 -15.15 4.10
CA ILE A 158 -11.29 -15.96 3.12
C ILE A 158 -10.93 -15.49 1.71
N THR A 159 -10.99 -16.39 0.73
CA THR A 159 -10.58 -16.08 -0.65
C THR A 159 -11.78 -16.12 -1.59
N GLY A 160 -12.00 -15.01 -2.30
CA GLY A 160 -12.97 -14.90 -3.39
C GLY A 160 -12.33 -14.36 -4.67
N ALA A 161 -13.15 -14.11 -5.68
CA ALA A 161 -12.71 -13.57 -6.97
C ALA A 161 -12.95 -12.05 -7.04
N TRP A 162 -11.96 -11.31 -7.54
CA TRP A 162 -12.10 -9.89 -7.89
C TRP A 162 -13.18 -9.71 -8.98
N PRO A 163 -14.04 -8.66 -8.94
CA PRO A 163 -14.03 -7.51 -8.02
C PRO A 163 -14.89 -7.63 -6.77
N ALA A 164 -15.69 -8.69 -6.67
CA ALA A 164 -16.68 -8.85 -5.61
C ALA A 164 -16.47 -10.16 -4.84
N PRO A 165 -15.33 -10.34 -4.15
CA PRO A 165 -15.09 -11.54 -3.36
C PRO A 165 -16.21 -11.70 -2.33
N HIS A 166 -16.86 -12.86 -2.33
CA HIS A 166 -18.01 -13.14 -1.45
C HIS A 166 -19.12 -12.07 -1.49
N GLY A 167 -19.33 -11.45 -2.66
CA GLY A 167 -20.39 -10.45 -2.86
C GLY A 167 -20.03 -9.03 -2.42
N VAL A 168 -18.85 -8.80 -1.83
CA VAL A 168 -18.42 -7.47 -1.37
C VAL A 168 -17.80 -6.69 -2.52
N PRO A 169 -18.46 -5.65 -3.09
CA PRO A 169 -17.91 -4.92 -4.24
C PRO A 169 -16.73 -4.03 -3.78
N LEU A 170 -15.50 -4.46 -4.06
CA LEU A 170 -14.29 -3.73 -3.67
C LEU A 170 -13.80 -2.77 -4.76
N ASP A 171 -14.24 -2.94 -6.00
CA ASP A 171 -13.90 -2.08 -7.14
C ASP A 171 -14.62 -0.72 -7.11
N ARG A 172 -15.63 -0.56 -6.26
CA ARG A 172 -16.46 0.64 -6.13
C ARG A 172 -16.34 1.20 -4.72
N LEU A 173 -15.94 2.46 -4.61
CA LEU A 173 -15.73 3.08 -3.30
C LEU A 173 -17.03 3.61 -2.71
N GLY A 174 -17.85 4.34 -3.47
CA GLY A 174 -19.10 4.89 -2.96
C GLY A 174 -18.92 6.00 -1.89
N PRO A 175 -20.04 6.54 -1.38
CA PRO A 175 -20.05 7.47 -0.26
C PRO A 175 -19.73 6.76 1.07
N ASP A 176 -19.61 7.53 2.14
CA ASP A 176 -19.49 7.00 3.50
C ASP A 176 -20.67 6.06 3.82
N ASP A 177 -20.37 4.80 4.16
CA ASP A 177 -21.35 3.78 4.52
C ASP A 177 -21.08 3.18 5.92
N GLY A 178 -20.04 3.67 6.61
CA GLY A 178 -19.64 3.21 7.93
C GLY A 178 -18.80 1.92 7.91
N THR A 179 -18.34 1.47 6.75
CA THR A 179 -17.53 0.25 6.62
C THR A 179 -16.04 0.55 6.52
N ALA A 180 -15.21 -0.41 6.95
CA ALA A 180 -13.77 -0.40 6.75
C ALA A 180 -13.31 -1.82 6.44
N VAL A 181 -12.70 -2.03 5.27
CA VAL A 181 -12.37 -3.37 4.77
C VAL A 181 -10.96 -3.41 4.21
N GLY A 182 -10.18 -4.38 4.68
CA GLY A 182 -8.90 -4.75 4.07
C GLY A 182 -9.06 -5.90 3.07
N ALA A 183 -8.34 -5.84 1.95
CA ALA A 183 -8.23 -6.94 1.01
C ALA A 183 -6.83 -7.01 0.39
N VAL A 184 -6.42 -8.20 -0.05
CA VAL A 184 -5.20 -8.39 -0.84
C VAL A 184 -5.54 -9.13 -2.13
N VAL A 185 -5.28 -8.50 -3.27
CA VAL A 185 -5.60 -9.01 -4.61
C VAL A 185 -4.32 -9.53 -5.27
N ASP A 186 -4.34 -10.76 -5.79
CA ASP A 186 -3.25 -11.34 -6.58
C ASP A 186 -3.13 -10.65 -7.95
N ALA A 187 -2.51 -9.48 -7.95
CA ALA A 187 -2.34 -8.62 -9.10
C ALA A 187 -1.01 -7.85 -8.98
N ARG A 188 -0.38 -7.57 -10.12
CA ARG A 188 0.85 -6.78 -10.20
C ARG A 188 0.63 -5.31 -10.49
N GLN A 189 -0.61 -4.96 -10.83
CA GLN A 189 -0.96 -3.61 -11.24
C GLN A 189 -2.43 -3.31 -10.95
N VAL A 190 -2.72 -2.01 -10.84
CA VAL A 190 -4.05 -1.48 -10.63
C VAL A 190 -4.17 -0.15 -11.37
N CYS A 191 -5.34 0.08 -11.99
CA CYS A 191 -5.73 1.40 -12.47
C CYS A 191 -6.82 1.97 -11.57
N VAL A 192 -6.63 3.21 -11.13
CA VAL A 192 -7.60 4.01 -10.38
C VAL A 192 -8.20 5.03 -11.33
N HIS A 193 -9.53 5.04 -11.42
CA HIS A 193 -10.29 5.97 -12.25
C HIS A 193 -11.10 6.89 -11.35
N ASP A 194 -10.87 8.20 -11.42
CA ASP A 194 -11.66 9.20 -10.71
C ASP A 194 -12.05 10.33 -11.68
N GLY A 195 -13.29 10.30 -12.18
CA GLY A 195 -13.72 11.20 -13.25
C GLY A 195 -12.82 11.07 -14.51
N PRO A 196 -12.21 12.17 -15.00
CA PRO A 196 -11.25 12.11 -16.11
C PRO A 196 -9.85 11.64 -15.70
N ASP A 197 -9.54 11.66 -14.41
CA ASP A 197 -8.20 11.42 -13.90
C ASP A 197 -7.91 9.92 -13.80
N ARG A 198 -6.66 9.56 -14.10
CA ARG A 198 -6.18 8.17 -14.11
C ARG A 198 -4.88 8.09 -13.34
N LEU A 199 -4.79 7.09 -12.47
CA LEU A 199 -3.53 6.69 -11.83
C LEU A 199 -3.35 5.20 -12.01
N HIS A 200 -2.26 4.82 -12.66
CA HIS A 200 -1.83 3.43 -12.79
C HIS A 200 -0.64 3.20 -11.87
N LEU A 201 -0.70 2.14 -11.08
CA LEU A 201 0.39 1.67 -10.24
C LEU A 201 0.76 0.26 -10.68
N ALA A 202 2.04 -0.01 -10.89
CA ALA A 202 2.55 -1.31 -11.29
C ALA A 202 3.81 -1.68 -10.50
N LEU A 203 3.85 -2.89 -9.95
CA LEU A 203 5.00 -3.39 -9.20
C LEU A 203 5.68 -4.53 -9.95
N THR A 204 6.99 -4.39 -10.13
CA THR A 204 7.85 -5.43 -10.68
C THR A 204 8.88 -5.84 -9.65
N ALA A 205 8.95 -7.14 -9.39
CA ALA A 205 9.97 -7.77 -8.57
C ALA A 205 10.20 -9.18 -9.11
N GLU A 206 11.48 -9.56 -9.26
CA GLU A 206 11.89 -10.89 -9.70
C GLU A 206 11.76 -11.87 -8.53
N GLU A 207 11.15 -13.03 -8.78
CA GLU A 207 11.07 -14.15 -7.81
C GLU A 207 10.47 -13.81 -6.44
N GLN A 208 9.72 -12.71 -6.31
CA GLN A 208 9.00 -12.34 -5.10
C GLN A 208 7.48 -12.40 -5.30
N PRO A 209 6.71 -12.71 -4.24
CA PRO A 209 5.25 -12.56 -4.28
C PRO A 209 4.89 -11.09 -4.47
N VAL A 210 4.02 -10.80 -5.44
CA VAL A 210 3.52 -9.44 -5.70
C VAL A 210 1.99 -9.46 -5.61
N SER A 211 1.43 -8.44 -4.97
CA SER A 211 -0.01 -8.22 -4.89
C SER A 211 -0.33 -6.72 -4.87
N VAL A 212 -1.63 -6.43 -4.85
CA VAL A 212 -2.15 -5.10 -4.50
C VAL A 212 -2.98 -5.26 -3.24
N ALA A 213 -2.53 -4.65 -2.15
CA ALA A 213 -3.32 -4.46 -0.94
C ALA A 213 -4.32 -3.31 -1.14
N LEU A 214 -5.48 -3.43 -0.53
CA LEU A 214 -6.56 -2.45 -0.56
C LEU A 214 -7.06 -2.20 0.85
N TRP A 215 -7.19 -0.93 1.22
CA TRP A 215 -7.89 -0.48 2.41
C TRP A 215 -9.07 0.41 2.01
N ARG A 216 -10.29 -0.10 2.11
CA ARG A 216 -11.51 0.66 1.80
C ARG A 216 -12.17 1.12 3.09
N ASN A 217 -11.82 2.31 3.58
CA ASN A 217 -12.44 2.93 4.74
C ASN A 217 -13.44 4.01 4.29
N LEU A 218 -14.73 3.73 4.46
CA LEU A 218 -15.84 4.60 4.08
C LEU A 218 -16.52 5.15 5.34
N GLY A 219 -15.71 5.66 6.28
CA GLY A 219 -16.20 6.14 7.57
C GLY A 219 -16.44 5.04 8.60
N GLY A 220 -15.79 3.88 8.46
CA GLY A 220 -15.88 2.79 9.44
C GLY A 220 -14.76 2.79 10.48
N PHE A 221 -13.64 3.46 10.21
CA PHE A 221 -12.46 3.46 11.07
C PHE A 221 -11.83 4.86 11.19
N PRO A 222 -11.22 5.19 12.35
CA PRO A 222 -11.29 4.49 13.63
C PRO A 222 -12.65 4.71 14.31
N ARG A 223 -13.05 3.78 15.18
CA ARG A 223 -14.38 3.78 15.84
C ARG A 223 -14.76 5.10 16.51
N HIS A 224 -13.79 5.82 17.09
CA HIS A 224 -14.04 7.04 17.86
C HIS A 224 -14.08 8.32 17.02
N ALA A 225 -13.50 8.30 15.82
CA ALA A 225 -13.40 9.47 14.93
C ALA A 225 -13.28 8.98 13.49
N PRO A 226 -14.34 8.35 12.94
CA PRO A 226 -14.28 7.74 11.62
C PRO A 226 -14.07 8.79 10.54
N TYR A 227 -13.38 8.38 9.48
CA TYR A 227 -13.19 9.17 8.28
C TYR A 227 -13.17 8.27 7.05
N ARG A 228 -13.28 8.87 5.88
CA ARG A 228 -13.12 8.17 4.61
C ARG A 228 -11.68 8.27 4.11
N SER A 229 -11.07 7.13 3.82
CA SER A 229 -9.76 7.02 3.18
C SER A 229 -9.70 5.75 2.33
N THR A 230 -8.90 5.76 1.26
CA THR A 230 -8.76 4.58 0.39
C THR A 230 -7.29 4.28 0.15
N GLY A 231 -6.81 3.17 0.71
CA GLY A 231 -5.48 2.63 0.44
C GLY A 231 -5.47 1.81 -0.84
N VAL A 232 -4.56 2.13 -1.75
CA VAL A 232 -4.26 1.31 -2.93
C VAL A 232 -2.75 1.05 -2.94
N GLU A 233 -2.37 -0.19 -2.65
CA GLU A 233 -1.06 -0.44 -2.07
C GLU A 233 -0.31 -1.54 -2.84
N PRO A 234 0.53 -1.17 -3.83
CA PRO A 234 1.45 -2.11 -4.44
C PRO A 234 2.32 -2.77 -3.38
N MET A 235 2.39 -4.09 -3.41
CA MET A 235 2.90 -4.88 -2.29
C MET A 235 3.82 -6.02 -2.73
N LEU A 236 4.92 -6.21 -2.00
CA LEU A 236 5.64 -7.48 -1.94
C LEU A 236 5.06 -8.31 -0.79
N GLY A 237 4.42 -9.43 -1.14
CA GLY A 237 3.71 -10.31 -0.22
C GLY A 237 2.24 -10.51 -0.61
N ARG A 238 1.51 -11.30 0.20
CA ARG A 238 0.11 -11.70 -0.03
C ARG A 238 -0.78 -11.65 1.23
N VAL A 239 -0.25 -11.14 2.33
CA VAL A 239 -0.95 -10.97 3.63
C VAL A 239 -0.56 -9.65 4.28
N PHE A 240 -1.44 -9.07 5.07
CA PHE A 240 -1.09 -7.86 5.83
C PHE A 240 -0.10 -8.14 6.97
N ASP A 241 -0.30 -9.22 7.72
CA ASP A 241 0.57 -9.59 8.84
C ASP A 241 1.59 -10.66 8.44
N LEU A 242 2.88 -10.32 8.54
CA LEU A 242 3.97 -11.24 8.28
C LEU A 242 3.90 -12.51 9.14
N ALA A 243 3.35 -12.44 10.36
CA ALA A 243 3.20 -13.59 11.25
C ALA A 243 2.18 -14.61 10.72
N GLU A 244 1.21 -14.17 9.91
CA GLU A 244 0.22 -15.03 9.28
C GLU A 244 0.68 -15.55 7.90
N ALA A 245 1.84 -15.09 7.40
CA ALA A 245 2.32 -15.41 6.07
C ALA A 245 2.72 -16.88 5.92
N GLY A 246 2.06 -17.60 5.00
CA GLY A 246 2.51 -18.89 4.51
C GLY A 246 3.87 -18.83 3.79
N PRO A 247 4.45 -19.98 3.40
CA PRO A 247 5.77 -20.04 2.77
C PRO A 247 5.95 -19.12 1.56
N ASP A 248 4.91 -18.95 0.76
CA ASP A 248 4.91 -18.19 -0.50
C ASP A 248 4.23 -16.81 -0.38
N ASP A 249 3.84 -16.40 0.83
CA ASP A 249 3.08 -15.17 1.06
C ASP A 249 3.95 -13.97 1.43
N ALA A 250 5.22 -14.17 1.77
CA ALA A 250 6.15 -13.12 2.16
C ALA A 250 7.35 -13.11 1.22
N ALA A 251 7.88 -11.92 0.94
CA ALA A 251 9.16 -11.79 0.27
C ALA A 251 10.26 -12.41 1.13
N ARG A 252 11.28 -12.95 0.46
CA ARG A 252 12.43 -13.58 1.12
C ARG A 252 13.72 -13.08 0.49
N VAL A 253 14.65 -12.65 1.34
CA VAL A 253 15.97 -12.23 0.91
C VAL A 253 16.77 -13.43 0.40
N PRO A 254 17.22 -13.42 -0.86
CA PRO A 254 17.98 -14.54 -1.45
C PRO A 254 19.43 -14.58 -0.92
N ALA A 255 20.20 -15.55 -1.39
CA ALA A 255 21.61 -15.72 -1.00
C ALA A 255 22.52 -14.51 -1.33
N SER A 256 22.12 -13.64 -2.26
CA SER A 256 22.84 -12.39 -2.54
C SER A 256 22.72 -11.35 -1.42
N GLY A 257 21.78 -11.51 -0.48
CA GLY A 257 21.53 -10.55 0.59
C GLY A 257 20.70 -9.33 0.18
N GLU A 258 20.17 -9.30 -1.05
CA GLU A 258 19.42 -8.15 -1.58
C GLU A 258 18.13 -8.58 -2.30
N VAL A 259 17.05 -7.83 -2.08
CA VAL A 259 15.83 -7.87 -2.90
C VAL A 259 15.64 -6.53 -3.59
N ARG A 260 15.31 -6.56 -4.88
CA ARG A 260 15.15 -5.37 -5.72
C ARG A 260 13.75 -5.26 -6.30
N TRP A 261 13.23 -4.06 -6.09
CA TRP A 261 11.93 -3.51 -6.43
C TRP A 261 11.83 -2.47 -7.51
N HIS A 262 10.80 -2.50 -8.35
CA HIS A 262 10.44 -1.33 -9.16
C HIS A 262 8.94 -1.02 -9.07
N LEU A 263 8.60 0.19 -8.63
CA LEU A 263 7.24 0.73 -8.65
C LEU A 263 7.14 1.77 -9.78
N THR A 264 6.28 1.50 -10.75
CA THR A 264 5.93 2.45 -11.81
C THR A 264 4.58 3.12 -11.48
N LEU A 265 4.53 4.44 -11.65
CA LEU A 265 3.35 5.27 -11.49
C LEU A 265 3.12 6.02 -12.80
N SER A 266 1.90 5.98 -13.34
CA SER A 266 1.59 6.72 -14.56
C SER A 266 0.17 7.28 -14.58
N THR A 267 -0.03 8.33 -15.37
CA THR A 267 -1.37 8.89 -15.63
C THR A 267 -1.99 8.34 -16.91
N ALA A 268 -1.29 7.40 -17.58
CA ALA A 268 -1.85 6.62 -18.67
C ALA A 268 -2.68 5.47 -18.09
N CYS A 269 -3.86 5.26 -18.68
CA CYS A 269 -4.65 4.07 -18.36
C CYS A 269 -3.99 2.84 -18.99
N ALA A 270 -3.78 1.81 -18.17
CA ALA A 270 -3.28 0.50 -18.58
C ALA A 270 -4.15 -0.61 -17.96
N CYS A 271 -5.48 -0.44 -18.04
CA CYS A 271 -6.41 -1.43 -17.49
C CYS A 271 -6.17 -2.82 -18.11
N PRO A 272 -6.22 -3.88 -17.29
CA PRO A 272 -6.11 -5.26 -17.75
C PRO A 272 -7.34 -5.71 -18.56
#